data_AF-A0A9R1RA34-F1
#
_entry.id   AF-A0A9R1RA34-F1
#
_cell.length_a   1.000
_cell.length_b   1.000
_cell.length_c   1.000
_cell.angle_alpha   90.00
_cell.angle_beta   90.00
_cell.angle_gamma   90.00
#
_symmetry.space_group_name_H-M   'P 1'
#
loop_
_entity.id
_entity.type
_entity.pdbx_description
1 polymer ?
#
loop_
_entity_poly.entity_id
_entity_poly.type
_entity_poly.pdbx_seq_one_letter_code
_entity_poly.pdbx_strand_id
1 'polypeptide(L)'
;MASRRGAPPLPLRLRRLLRSPIPRCACFIVALTVLLVVLSLRQIARVDLPRPDLPHQVPNEQLWGSNAYGYHACVTPTHRYIAPIESDHYMTVRSNGGLNQMRTGICDMIAVARLVNATLVIPQLDKRSFWQDTSTFKDIFNEPGFIKALEGDVHIVSDLPESLQSAPRARKHFTSWSGASYYEDVKELWKDHKVVHIPKSDSRLANNGLPVDIQRLRCRCLYQALRFSDPIEDLGKVLSQHNTCTTEACGASKITWKVYCSSSTI
;
A
#
# COMPACT_ATOMS: atom_id res chain seq x y z
N MET A 1 53.55 -49.61 -62.51
CA MET A 1 52.23 -50.26 -62.37
C MET A 1 51.61 -49.87 -61.04
N ALA A 2 50.28 -49.76 -61.00
CA ALA A 2 49.38 -49.43 -59.88
C ALA A 2 48.99 -47.94 -59.71
N SER A 3 47.93 -47.60 -60.44
CA SER A 3 47.07 -46.43 -60.35
C SER A 3 46.51 -46.20 -58.94
N ARG A 4 46.66 -44.97 -58.40
CA ARG A 4 45.93 -44.53 -57.20
C ARG A 4 44.58 -43.95 -57.61
N ARG A 5 43.54 -44.62 -57.10
CA ARG A 5 42.10 -44.39 -57.24
C ARG A 5 41.73 -42.91 -57.07
N GLY A 6 40.95 -42.39 -58.02
CA GLY A 6 40.29 -41.10 -57.87
C GLY A 6 39.31 -41.10 -56.69
N ALA A 7 39.32 -40.02 -55.90
CA ALA A 7 38.29 -39.75 -54.92
C ALA A 7 36.96 -39.40 -55.61
N PRO A 8 35.80 -39.82 -55.08
CA PRO A 8 34.52 -39.61 -55.73
C PRO A 8 34.11 -38.13 -55.68
N PRO A 9 33.31 -37.64 -56.64
CA PRO A 9 32.74 -36.31 -56.54
C PRO A 9 31.79 -36.25 -55.33
N LEU A 10 31.98 -35.25 -54.48
CA LEU A 10 31.10 -34.98 -53.35
C LEU A 10 29.66 -34.77 -53.82
N PRO A 11 28.65 -35.29 -53.09
CA PRO A 11 27.26 -35.19 -53.50
C PRO A 11 26.80 -33.72 -53.53
N LEU A 12 26.08 -33.36 -54.60
CA LEU A 12 25.55 -32.02 -54.91
C LEU A 12 24.75 -31.34 -53.79
N ARG A 13 24.33 -32.08 -52.74
CA ARG A 13 23.63 -31.52 -51.57
C ARG A 13 24.53 -30.71 -50.64
N LEU A 14 25.81 -31.06 -50.49
CA LEU A 14 26.68 -30.38 -49.51
C LEU A 14 27.17 -29.00 -50.01
N ARG A 15 27.22 -28.78 -51.33
CA ARG A 15 27.54 -27.46 -51.91
C ARG A 15 26.39 -26.45 -51.84
N ARG A 16 25.13 -26.88 -51.65
CA ARG A 16 23.98 -25.96 -51.56
C ARG A 16 23.76 -25.37 -50.16
N LEU A 17 24.22 -26.02 -49.10
CA LEU A 17 24.02 -25.53 -47.73
C LEU A 17 24.91 -24.32 -47.37
N LEU A 18 26.02 -24.12 -48.09
CA LEU A 18 26.94 -22.99 -47.88
C LEU A 18 26.60 -21.74 -48.72
N ARG A 19 25.51 -21.75 -49.51
CA ARG A 19 25.16 -20.63 -50.41
C ARG A 19 23.67 -20.28 -50.36
N SER A 20 23.12 -20.20 -49.15
CA SER A 20 21.77 -19.69 -48.87
C SER A 20 21.89 -18.38 -48.07
N PRO A 21 21.00 -17.37 -48.26
CA PRO A 21 20.98 -16.15 -47.46
C PRO A 21 20.42 -16.37 -46.03
N ILE A 22 19.84 -17.53 -45.78
CA ILE A 22 19.23 -17.94 -44.50
C ILE A 22 20.22 -17.97 -43.32
N PRO A 23 21.45 -18.52 -43.43
CA PRO A 23 22.43 -18.51 -42.34
C PRO A 23 22.87 -17.11 -41.91
N ARG A 24 22.88 -16.13 -42.82
CA ARG A 24 23.29 -14.75 -42.47
C ARG A 24 22.22 -14.09 -41.61
N CYS A 25 20.95 -14.19 -41.98
CA CYS A 25 19.84 -13.68 -41.17
C CYS A 25 19.75 -14.40 -39.82
N ALA A 26 19.97 -15.72 -39.78
CA ALA A 26 20.00 -16.46 -38.52
C ALA A 26 21.12 -15.97 -37.58
N CYS A 27 22.33 -15.73 -38.11
CA CYS A 27 23.42 -15.16 -37.32
C CYS A 27 23.11 -13.74 -36.82
N PHE A 28 22.47 -12.89 -37.62
CA PHE A 28 22.06 -11.55 -37.18
C PHE A 28 20.99 -11.58 -36.10
N ILE A 29 20.00 -12.48 -36.21
CA ILE A 29 18.95 -12.63 -35.19
C ILE A 29 19.58 -13.13 -33.89
N VAL A 30 20.46 -14.12 -33.94
CA VAL A 30 21.17 -14.63 -32.75
C VAL A 30 22.07 -13.55 -32.13
N ALA A 31 22.78 -12.78 -32.95
CA ALA A 31 23.61 -11.68 -32.45
C ALA A 31 22.75 -10.58 -31.79
N LEU A 32 21.60 -10.25 -32.37
CA LEU A 32 20.66 -9.26 -31.83
C LEU A 32 20.01 -9.76 -30.53
N THR A 33 19.59 -11.03 -30.44
CA THR A 33 19.02 -11.58 -29.21
C THR A 33 20.08 -11.65 -28.10
N VAL A 34 21.32 -12.05 -28.41
CA VAL A 34 22.43 -12.02 -27.44
C VAL A 34 22.71 -10.58 -27.00
N LEU A 35 22.73 -9.61 -27.91
CA LEU A 35 22.93 -8.19 -27.58
C LEU A 35 21.80 -7.67 -26.68
N LEU A 36 20.54 -7.96 -27.00
CA LEU A 36 19.39 -7.56 -26.19
C LEU A 36 19.44 -8.24 -24.81
N VAL A 37 19.81 -9.51 -24.72
CA VAL A 37 19.99 -10.21 -23.43
C VAL A 37 21.13 -9.59 -22.64
N VAL A 38 22.26 -9.25 -23.26
CA VAL A 38 23.39 -8.57 -22.59
C VAL A 38 23.00 -7.17 -22.13
N LEU A 39 22.23 -6.42 -22.92
CA LEU A 39 21.72 -5.10 -22.54
C LEU A 39 20.71 -5.19 -21.39
N SER A 40 19.82 -6.18 -21.41
CA SER A 40 18.88 -6.47 -20.31
C SER A 40 19.60 -6.90 -19.04
N LEU A 41 20.61 -7.77 -19.14
CA LEU A 41 21.46 -8.17 -18.02
C LEU A 41 22.29 -7.00 -17.48
N ARG A 42 22.73 -6.06 -18.34
CA ARG A 42 23.37 -4.81 -17.91
C ARG A 42 22.39 -3.86 -17.21
N GLN A 43 21.11 -3.85 -17.56
CA GLN A 43 20.10 -3.12 -16.79
C GLN A 43 19.84 -3.77 -15.44
N ILE A 44 19.82 -5.11 -15.36
CA ILE A 44 19.73 -5.84 -14.08
C ILE A 44 20.97 -5.59 -13.21
N ALA A 45 22.17 -5.56 -13.79
CA ALA A 45 23.41 -5.25 -13.07
C ALA A 45 23.56 -3.77 -12.68
N ARG A 46 22.76 -2.86 -13.26
CA ARG A 46 22.65 -1.45 -12.86
C ARG A 46 21.55 -1.19 -11.83
N VAL A 47 20.74 -2.19 -11.50
CA VAL A 47 20.05 -2.17 -10.22
C VAL A 47 21.12 -2.48 -9.19
N ASP A 48 21.76 -1.43 -8.68
CA ASP A 48 22.60 -1.51 -7.49
C ASP A 48 21.71 -2.02 -6.35
N LEU A 49 21.60 -3.34 -6.21
CA LEU A 49 21.13 -3.98 -5.00
C LEU A 49 22.14 -3.56 -3.92
N PRO A 50 21.72 -2.87 -2.84
CA PRO A 50 22.60 -2.59 -1.73
C PRO A 50 23.22 -3.91 -1.28
N ARG A 51 24.55 -3.95 -1.12
CA ARG A 51 25.22 -5.06 -0.45
C ARG A 51 24.50 -5.27 0.89
N PRO A 52 24.16 -6.51 1.28
CA PRO A 52 23.75 -6.75 2.66
C PRO A 52 24.96 -6.39 3.52
N ASP A 53 24.85 -5.31 4.29
CA ASP A 53 25.84 -4.99 5.31
C ASP A 53 25.97 -6.20 6.23
N LEU A 54 27.22 -6.50 6.62
CA LEU A 54 27.51 -7.53 7.62
C LEU A 54 26.60 -7.31 8.85
N PRO A 55 26.09 -8.36 9.52
CA PRO A 55 25.22 -8.18 10.67
C PRO A 55 26.00 -7.53 11.80
N HIS A 56 25.95 -6.21 11.88
CA HIS A 56 26.27 -5.50 13.10
C HIS A 56 25.25 -5.96 14.14
N GLN A 57 25.73 -6.56 15.22
CA GLN A 57 24.90 -6.79 16.40
C GLN A 57 24.51 -5.42 16.96
N VAL A 58 23.33 -4.97 16.56
CA VAL A 58 22.74 -3.72 17.02
C VAL A 58 22.17 -3.96 18.42
N PRO A 59 22.59 -3.21 19.44
CA PRO A 59 22.02 -3.30 20.78
C PRO A 59 20.50 -3.10 20.72
N ASN A 60 19.74 -3.89 21.49
CA ASN A 60 18.27 -3.92 21.46
C ASN A 60 17.63 -2.52 21.66
N GLU A 61 18.33 -1.61 22.33
CA GLU A 61 17.92 -0.21 22.54
C GLU A 61 17.91 0.63 21.25
N GLN A 62 18.75 0.31 20.26
CA GLN A 62 18.77 0.98 18.95
C GLN A 62 17.70 0.44 18.00
N LEU A 63 17.22 -0.79 18.20
CA LEU A 63 16.16 -1.39 17.39
C LEU A 63 14.84 -0.60 17.49
N TRP A 64 14.62 0.04 18.64
CA TRP A 64 13.43 0.84 18.95
C TRP A 64 13.71 2.35 19.01
N GLY A 65 14.97 2.75 18.81
CA GLY A 65 15.42 4.14 18.76
C GLY A 65 15.09 4.79 17.43
N SER A 66 14.50 5.98 17.46
CA SER A 66 13.93 6.65 16.29
C SER A 66 14.87 6.97 15.16
N ASN A 67 16.17 6.88 15.37
CA ASN A 67 17.15 7.46 14.44
C ASN A 67 18.14 6.42 13.89
N ALA A 68 17.98 5.13 14.22
CA ALA A 68 19.00 4.12 13.93
C ALA A 68 19.16 3.80 12.43
N TYR A 69 18.12 4.02 11.60
CA TYR A 69 18.14 3.72 10.16
C TYR A 69 17.48 4.80 9.27
N GLY A 70 17.45 6.07 9.70
CA GLY A 70 16.85 7.18 8.93
C GLY A 70 15.31 7.20 8.89
N TYR A 71 14.69 6.29 9.61
CA TYR A 71 13.28 6.21 9.93
C TYR A 71 12.84 7.44 10.75
N HIS A 72 11.70 8.06 10.46
CA HIS A 72 11.18 9.18 11.28
C HIS A 72 9.65 9.14 11.39
N ALA A 73 9.12 9.77 12.43
CA ALA A 73 7.68 9.79 12.68
C ALA A 73 6.94 10.45 11.50
N CYS A 74 6.03 9.71 10.87
CA CYS A 74 5.31 10.14 9.67
C CYS A 74 3.94 10.75 9.97
N VAL A 75 3.72 11.25 11.18
CA VAL A 75 2.39 11.68 11.65
C VAL A 75 2.22 13.18 11.66
N THR A 76 3.29 13.97 11.70
CA THR A 76 3.20 15.42 11.87
C THR A 76 2.93 16.10 10.52
N PRO A 77 1.82 16.85 10.35
CA PRO A 77 1.57 17.61 9.12
C PRO A 77 2.68 18.63 8.84
N THR A 78 2.83 19.05 7.58
CA THR A 78 3.71 20.18 7.24
C THR A 78 3.10 21.50 7.72
N HIS A 79 3.91 22.56 7.76
CA HIS A 79 3.45 23.91 8.07
C HIS A 79 2.42 24.47 7.06
N ARG A 80 2.26 23.83 5.90
CA ARG A 80 1.29 24.21 4.86
C ARG A 80 -0.02 23.43 4.96
N TYR A 81 -0.15 22.57 5.97
CA TYR A 81 -1.38 21.81 6.17
C TYR A 81 -2.50 22.73 6.61
N ILE A 82 -3.57 22.78 5.83
CA ILE A 82 -4.76 23.59 6.10
C ILE A 82 -5.87 22.67 6.56
N ALA A 83 -6.66 23.03 7.56
CA ALA A 83 -7.81 22.24 7.99
C ALA A 83 -8.84 22.06 6.84
N PRO A 84 -9.61 20.95 6.80
CA PRO A 84 -10.66 20.76 5.80
C PRO A 84 -11.81 21.74 5.99
N ILE A 85 -12.39 22.18 4.87
CA ILE A 85 -13.65 22.92 4.87
C ILE A 85 -14.78 21.88 4.90
N GLU A 86 -15.80 22.14 5.72
CA GLU A 86 -16.97 21.27 5.79
C GLU A 86 -17.65 21.13 4.42
N SER A 87 -18.10 19.90 4.13
CA SER A 87 -18.67 19.52 2.84
C SER A 87 -19.98 18.78 3.07
N ASP A 88 -20.97 19.04 2.23
CA ASP A 88 -22.26 18.36 2.24
C ASP A 88 -22.29 17.09 1.36
N HIS A 89 -21.11 16.66 0.88
CA HIS A 89 -20.90 15.42 0.15
C HIS A 89 -20.44 14.30 1.08
N TYR A 90 -21.14 13.17 1.07
CA TYR A 90 -20.92 12.07 1.99
C TYR A 90 -20.34 10.85 1.29
N MET A 91 -19.30 10.30 1.90
CA MET A 91 -18.65 9.09 1.44
C MET A 91 -18.96 7.94 2.41
N THR A 92 -19.63 6.91 1.93
CA THR A 92 -19.86 5.68 2.70
C THR A 92 -18.98 4.57 2.18
N VAL A 93 -18.31 3.86 3.09
CA VAL A 93 -17.28 2.88 2.72
C VAL A 93 -17.59 1.53 3.33
N ARG A 94 -17.39 0.46 2.56
CA ARG A 94 -17.27 -0.89 3.07
C ARG A 94 -15.83 -1.39 2.92
N SER A 95 -15.21 -1.72 4.04
CA SER A 95 -13.82 -2.16 4.12
C SER A 95 -13.73 -3.68 4.14
N ASN A 96 -13.07 -4.23 3.13
CA ASN A 96 -12.89 -5.66 2.91
C ASN A 96 -11.44 -6.11 3.15
N GLY A 97 -11.25 -7.41 3.37
CA GLY A 97 -9.93 -8.03 3.58
C GLY A 97 -9.74 -8.61 4.98
N GLY A 98 -8.50 -9.04 5.26
CA GLY A 98 -8.01 -9.29 6.62
C GLY A 98 -8.07 -8.03 7.49
N LEU A 99 -8.10 -8.14 8.83
CA LEU A 99 -8.17 -6.95 9.71
C LEU A 99 -7.04 -5.94 9.42
N ASN A 100 -5.81 -6.41 9.18
CA ASN A 100 -4.70 -5.54 8.81
C ASN A 100 -4.88 -4.88 7.43
N GLN A 101 -5.50 -5.58 6.47
CA GLN A 101 -5.83 -5.01 5.16
C GLN A 101 -6.96 -3.98 5.27
N MET A 102 -7.97 -4.26 6.10
CA MET A 102 -9.05 -3.32 6.39
C MET A 102 -8.50 -2.04 7.02
N ARG A 103 -7.59 -2.13 7.99
CA ARG A 103 -6.93 -0.95 8.58
C ARG A 103 -6.27 -0.08 7.52
N THR A 104 -5.47 -0.66 6.63
CA THR A 104 -4.83 0.09 5.54
C THR A 104 -5.87 0.67 4.58
N GLY A 105 -6.90 -0.10 4.22
CA GLY A 105 -7.98 0.37 3.34
C GLY A 105 -8.80 1.51 3.94
N ILE A 106 -9.03 1.51 5.26
CA ILE A 106 -9.67 2.62 5.98
C ILE A 106 -8.79 3.87 5.89
N CYS A 107 -7.48 3.73 6.09
CA CYS A 107 -6.53 4.85 5.97
C CYS A 107 -6.49 5.42 4.55
N ASP A 108 -6.57 4.57 3.52
CA ASP A 108 -6.68 5.01 2.13
C ASP A 108 -7.97 5.80 1.91
N MET A 109 -9.09 5.37 2.49
CA MET A 109 -10.36 6.09 2.33
C MET A 109 -10.41 7.41 3.11
N ILE A 110 -9.72 7.52 4.24
CA ILE A 110 -9.49 8.81 4.92
C ILE A 110 -8.70 9.75 4.01
N ALA A 111 -7.61 9.28 3.42
CA ALA A 111 -6.83 10.07 2.46
C ALA A 111 -7.64 10.47 1.22
N VAL A 112 -8.47 9.57 0.70
CA VAL A 112 -9.35 9.87 -0.44
C VAL A 112 -10.42 10.90 -0.06
N ALA A 113 -11.07 10.75 1.11
CA ALA A 113 -12.04 11.72 1.62
C ALA A 113 -11.43 13.12 1.67
N ARG A 114 -10.17 13.20 2.10
CA ARG A 114 -9.39 14.43 2.12
C ARG A 114 -9.15 15.01 0.72
N LEU A 115 -8.72 14.18 -0.23
CA LEU A 115 -8.45 14.60 -1.61
C LEU A 115 -9.71 15.15 -2.31
N VAL A 116 -10.87 14.55 -2.03
CA VAL A 116 -12.13 14.94 -2.66
C VAL A 116 -12.98 15.91 -1.84
N ASN A 117 -12.48 16.35 -0.68
CA ASN A 117 -13.19 17.18 0.30
C ASN A 117 -14.60 16.64 0.60
N ALA A 118 -14.70 15.37 1.00
CA ALA A 118 -15.95 14.73 1.40
C ALA A 118 -15.98 14.46 2.90
N THR A 119 -17.18 14.48 3.47
CA THR A 119 -17.45 14.00 4.82
C THR A 119 -17.51 12.48 4.80
N LEU A 120 -16.66 11.83 5.60
CA LEU A 120 -16.62 10.37 5.68
C LEU A 120 -17.61 9.87 6.74
N VAL A 121 -18.47 8.92 6.37
CA VAL A 121 -19.26 8.16 7.34
C VAL A 121 -18.40 7.00 7.85
N ILE A 122 -18.46 6.68 9.15
CA ILE A 122 -17.68 5.59 9.76
C ILE A 122 -17.71 4.32 8.89
N PRO A 123 -16.54 3.77 8.51
CA PRO A 123 -16.48 2.64 7.59
C PRO A 123 -17.17 1.39 8.15
N GLN A 124 -17.93 0.72 7.29
CA GLN A 124 -18.51 -0.59 7.59
C GLN A 124 -17.47 -1.69 7.35
N LEU A 125 -17.23 -2.55 8.33
CA LEU A 125 -16.37 -3.71 8.15
C LEU A 125 -17.12 -4.81 7.37
N ASP A 126 -16.45 -5.42 6.40
CA ASP A 126 -16.99 -6.55 5.64
C ASP A 126 -16.98 -7.82 6.50
N LYS A 127 -18.17 -8.40 6.68
CA LYS A 127 -18.44 -9.55 7.55
C LYS A 127 -18.51 -10.88 6.80
N ARG A 128 -18.33 -10.86 5.47
CA ARG A 128 -18.65 -12.03 4.61
C ARG A 128 -17.46 -12.55 3.82
N SER A 129 -16.54 -11.68 3.44
CA SER A 129 -15.50 -12.08 2.46
C SER A 129 -14.36 -12.88 3.07
N PHE A 130 -14.02 -12.70 4.35
CA PHE A 130 -12.82 -13.34 4.95
C PHE A 130 -13.06 -13.93 6.34
N TRP A 131 -13.92 -13.31 7.16
CA TRP A 131 -14.17 -13.72 8.55
C TRP A 131 -15.67 -13.82 8.77
N GLN A 132 -16.14 -14.85 9.47
CA GLN A 132 -17.55 -14.96 9.91
C GLN A 132 -17.79 -14.15 11.19
N ASP A 133 -17.24 -12.94 11.24
CA ASP A 133 -17.29 -12.07 12.39
C ASP A 133 -18.42 -11.03 12.23
N THR A 134 -19.24 -10.86 13.26
CA THR A 134 -20.39 -9.93 13.24
C THR A 134 -20.10 -8.58 13.87
N SER A 135 -18.88 -8.35 14.33
CA SER A 135 -18.44 -7.11 14.96
C SER A 135 -18.57 -5.94 14.00
N THR A 136 -18.92 -4.79 14.56
CA THR A 136 -18.99 -3.49 13.90
C THR A 136 -17.71 -2.70 14.12
N PHE A 137 -17.61 -1.51 13.54
CA PHE A 137 -16.42 -0.66 13.69
C PHE A 137 -16.12 -0.39 15.17
N LYS A 138 -17.13 0.02 15.96
CA LYS A 138 -16.98 0.33 17.40
C LYS A 138 -16.65 -0.87 18.28
N ASP A 139 -16.96 -2.09 17.84
CA ASP A 139 -16.64 -3.30 18.59
C ASP A 139 -15.12 -3.59 18.50
N ILE A 140 -14.48 -3.21 17.38
CA ILE A 140 -13.06 -3.44 17.11
C ILE A 140 -12.20 -2.21 17.42
N PHE A 141 -12.67 -1.01 17.08
CA PHE A 141 -11.91 0.23 17.18
C PHE A 141 -12.61 1.24 18.10
N ASN A 142 -11.82 2.09 18.77
CA ASN A 142 -12.35 3.20 19.54
C ASN A 142 -12.90 4.30 18.61
N GLU A 143 -14.20 4.23 18.29
CA GLU A 143 -14.87 5.17 17.37
C GLU A 143 -14.78 6.65 17.81
N PRO A 144 -15.09 7.03 19.06
CA PRO A 144 -14.92 8.42 19.50
C PRO A 144 -13.47 8.90 19.40
N GLY A 145 -12.51 8.03 19.75
CA GLY A 145 -11.08 8.31 19.62
C GLY A 145 -10.65 8.48 18.16
N PHE A 146 -11.21 7.68 17.25
CA PHE A 146 -10.95 7.76 15.81
C PHE A 146 -11.41 9.09 15.22
N ILE A 147 -12.64 9.51 15.53
CA ILE A 147 -13.19 10.81 15.09
C ILE A 147 -12.35 11.96 15.63
N LYS A 148 -12.07 11.95 16.94
CA LYS A 148 -11.29 13.00 17.60
C LYS A 148 -9.86 13.09 17.06
N ALA A 149 -9.20 11.96 16.79
CA ALA A 149 -7.83 11.95 16.29
C ALA A 149 -7.68 12.54 14.88
N LEU A 150 -8.77 12.62 14.11
CA LEU A 150 -8.79 13.07 12.71
C LEU A 150 -9.62 14.34 12.49
N GLU A 151 -10.09 15.00 13.56
CA GLU A 151 -10.98 16.17 13.48
C GLU A 151 -10.39 17.35 12.68
N GLY A 152 -9.07 17.51 12.71
CA GLY A 152 -8.35 18.53 11.93
C GLY A 152 -7.99 18.11 10.50
N ASP A 153 -8.29 16.87 10.12
CA ASP A 153 -7.86 16.25 8.87
C ASP A 153 -9.03 16.00 7.91
N VAL A 154 -10.10 15.36 8.40
CA VAL A 154 -11.28 14.97 7.63
C VAL A 154 -12.51 15.08 8.52
N HIS A 155 -13.62 15.58 7.99
CA HIS A 155 -14.90 15.56 8.69
C HIS A 155 -15.46 14.13 8.71
N ILE A 156 -15.68 13.58 9.90
CA ILE A 156 -16.14 12.20 10.09
C ILE A 156 -17.41 12.22 10.92
N VAL A 157 -18.43 11.50 10.46
CA VAL A 157 -19.71 11.32 11.16
C VAL A 157 -19.96 9.84 11.42
N SER A 158 -20.56 9.51 12.57
CA SER A 158 -20.90 8.12 12.91
C SER A 158 -21.89 7.53 11.90
N ASP A 159 -22.94 8.28 11.58
CA ASP A 159 -23.99 7.87 10.66
C ASP A 159 -24.30 8.96 9.65
N LEU A 160 -24.89 8.53 8.53
CA LEU A 160 -25.38 9.46 7.52
C LEU A 160 -26.58 10.26 8.08
N PRO A 161 -26.68 11.57 7.80
CA PRO A 161 -27.82 12.38 8.22
C PRO A 161 -29.14 11.73 7.82
N GLU A 162 -30.15 11.83 8.68
CA GLU A 162 -31.45 11.16 8.50
C GLU A 162 -32.09 11.48 7.14
N SER A 163 -32.00 12.75 6.71
CA SER A 163 -32.48 13.21 5.40
C SER A 163 -31.80 12.55 4.20
N LEU A 164 -30.61 11.99 4.38
CA LEU A 164 -29.82 11.35 3.33
C LEU A 164 -29.83 9.81 3.40
N GLN A 165 -30.44 9.21 4.44
CA GLN A 165 -30.48 7.75 4.56
C GLN A 165 -31.15 7.06 3.36
N SER A 166 -32.24 7.64 2.87
CA SER A 166 -32.98 7.16 1.69
C SER A 166 -32.57 7.84 0.38
N ALA A 167 -31.58 8.75 0.40
CA ALA A 167 -31.15 9.45 -0.82
C ALA A 167 -30.50 8.47 -1.81
N PRO A 168 -30.63 8.72 -3.13
CA PRO A 168 -29.94 7.94 -4.16
C PRO A 168 -28.43 8.03 -3.96
N ARG A 169 -27.74 6.89 -4.15
CA ARG A 169 -26.30 6.77 -3.92
C ARG A 169 -25.60 6.36 -5.20
N ALA A 170 -24.60 7.14 -5.61
CA ALA A 170 -23.71 6.70 -6.67
C ALA A 170 -22.82 5.57 -6.13
N ARG A 171 -22.83 4.41 -6.76
CA ARG A 171 -21.95 3.30 -6.38
C ARG A 171 -20.68 3.36 -7.22
N LYS A 172 -19.53 3.61 -6.59
CA LYS A 172 -18.24 3.73 -7.28
C LYS A 172 -17.26 2.65 -6.83
N HIS A 173 -16.82 1.83 -7.77
CA HIS A 173 -15.67 0.95 -7.57
C HIS A 173 -14.42 1.70 -8.02
N PHE A 174 -13.50 1.99 -7.09
CA PHE A 174 -12.24 2.65 -7.43
C PHE A 174 -11.29 1.69 -8.15
N THR A 175 -10.51 2.20 -9.09
CA THR A 175 -9.42 1.45 -9.70
C THR A 175 -8.33 1.21 -8.66
N SER A 176 -7.73 0.03 -8.63
CA SER A 176 -6.66 -0.28 -7.69
C SER A 176 -5.41 0.55 -7.96
N TRP A 177 -4.71 0.94 -6.89
CA TRP A 177 -3.46 1.71 -6.94
C TRP A 177 -3.58 3.03 -7.73
N SER A 178 -4.72 3.71 -7.60
CA SER A 178 -4.96 4.98 -8.30
C SER A 178 -4.18 6.13 -7.67
N GLY A 179 -3.57 6.98 -8.49
CA GLY A 179 -2.91 8.21 -8.03
C GLY A 179 -3.90 9.29 -7.61
N ALA A 180 -3.40 10.40 -7.05
CA ALA A 180 -4.26 11.48 -6.55
C ALA A 180 -5.17 12.10 -7.64
N SER A 181 -4.67 12.27 -8.86
CA SER A 181 -5.43 12.86 -9.98
C SER A 181 -6.67 12.06 -10.37
N TYR A 182 -6.68 10.73 -10.19
CA TYR A 182 -7.85 9.89 -10.45
C TYR A 182 -9.06 10.32 -9.60
N TYR A 183 -8.82 10.82 -8.39
CA TYR A 183 -9.87 11.22 -7.48
C TYR A 183 -10.43 12.61 -7.79
N GLU A 184 -9.76 13.41 -8.62
CA GLU A 184 -10.35 14.63 -9.17
C GLU A 184 -11.56 14.31 -10.05
N ASP A 185 -11.46 13.29 -10.90
CA ASP A 185 -12.59 12.84 -11.74
C ASP A 185 -13.74 12.27 -10.90
N VAL A 186 -13.46 11.77 -9.69
CA VAL A 186 -14.48 11.31 -8.76
C VAL A 186 -15.33 12.47 -8.25
N LYS A 187 -14.80 13.71 -8.25
CA LYS A 187 -15.56 14.90 -7.83
C LYS A 187 -16.74 15.20 -8.76
N GLU A 188 -16.69 14.74 -10.00
CA GLU A 188 -17.81 14.91 -10.94
C GLU A 188 -19.08 14.19 -10.46
N LEU A 189 -18.95 13.11 -9.68
CA LEU A 189 -20.10 12.39 -9.11
C LEU A 189 -20.92 13.25 -8.14
N TRP A 190 -20.28 14.25 -7.52
CA TRP A 190 -20.91 15.15 -6.56
C TRP A 190 -21.96 16.08 -7.20
N LYS A 191 -21.90 16.29 -8.53
CA LYS A 191 -22.87 17.11 -9.25
C LYS A 191 -24.28 16.51 -9.21
N ASP A 192 -24.36 15.19 -9.25
CA ASP A 192 -25.63 14.46 -9.34
C ASP A 192 -25.99 13.71 -8.05
N HIS A 193 -25.02 13.48 -7.16
CA HIS A 193 -25.22 12.66 -5.96
C HIS A 193 -24.56 13.29 -4.73
N LYS A 194 -25.34 13.48 -3.66
CA LYS A 194 -24.81 13.86 -2.34
C LYS A 194 -24.10 12.72 -1.62
N VAL A 195 -24.40 11.47 -1.98
CA VAL A 195 -23.85 10.28 -1.31
C VAL A 195 -23.20 9.38 -2.34
N VAL A 196 -21.91 9.09 -2.14
CA VAL A 196 -21.17 8.09 -2.91
C VAL A 196 -20.87 6.89 -2.01
N HIS A 197 -21.22 5.71 -2.49
CA HIS A 197 -20.95 4.45 -1.82
C HIS A 197 -19.78 3.70 -2.47
N ILE A 198 -18.76 3.43 -1.67
CA ILE A 198 -17.57 2.67 -2.03
C ILE A 198 -17.71 1.28 -1.44
N PRO A 199 -17.96 0.26 -2.26
CA PRO A 199 -18.25 -1.08 -1.78
C PRO A 199 -16.99 -1.87 -1.35
N LYS A 200 -15.79 -1.38 -1.69
CA LYS A 200 -14.50 -2.01 -1.38
C LYS A 200 -13.40 -0.97 -1.21
N SER A 201 -12.61 -1.08 -0.14
CA SER A 201 -11.51 -0.15 0.17
C SER A 201 -10.11 -0.71 -0.06
N ASP A 202 -9.98 -1.98 -0.46
CA ASP A 202 -8.69 -2.66 -0.61
C ASP A 202 -7.82 -2.08 -1.73
N SER A 203 -6.62 -1.61 -1.37
CA SER A 203 -5.55 -1.18 -2.29
C SER A 203 -6.03 -0.22 -3.39
N ARG A 204 -6.82 0.80 -3.03
CA ARG A 204 -7.41 1.74 -3.99
C ARG A 204 -6.56 2.97 -4.25
N LEU A 205 -5.72 3.36 -3.29
CA LEU A 205 -4.84 4.53 -3.40
C LEU A 205 -3.39 4.09 -3.64
N ALA A 206 -2.69 4.74 -4.56
CA ALA A 206 -1.29 4.48 -4.85
C ALA A 206 -0.39 4.78 -3.65
N ASN A 207 0.68 4.01 -3.46
CA ASN A 207 1.65 4.29 -2.39
C ASN A 207 2.63 5.42 -2.73
N ASN A 208 2.85 5.70 -4.01
CA ASN A 208 3.84 6.66 -4.49
C ASN A 208 3.16 7.82 -5.20
N GLY A 209 3.84 8.97 -5.28
CA GLY A 209 3.35 10.14 -6.02
C GLY A 209 2.16 10.84 -5.36
N LEU A 210 1.91 10.58 -4.08
CA LEU A 210 0.93 11.32 -3.29
C LEU A 210 1.60 12.54 -2.63
N PRO A 211 0.86 13.65 -2.40
CA PRO A 211 1.37 14.75 -1.59
C PRO A 211 1.82 14.28 -0.20
N VAL A 212 2.91 14.84 0.31
CA VAL A 212 3.51 14.45 1.60
C VAL A 212 2.51 14.44 2.76
N ASP A 213 1.61 15.41 2.81
CA ASP A 213 0.61 15.49 3.88
C ASP A 213 -0.50 14.45 3.76
N ILE A 214 -0.77 13.94 2.56
CA ILE A 214 -1.69 12.82 2.36
C ILE A 214 -1.04 11.52 2.86
N GLN A 215 0.24 11.32 2.61
CA GLN A 215 0.99 10.19 3.17
C GLN A 215 1.02 10.25 4.70
N ARG A 216 1.27 11.44 5.27
CA ARG A 216 1.29 11.64 6.72
C ARG A 216 -0.09 11.46 7.36
N LEU A 217 -1.15 11.82 6.65
CA LEU A 217 -2.52 11.54 7.07
C LEU A 217 -2.79 10.03 7.13
N ARG A 218 -2.35 9.24 6.13
CA ARG A 218 -2.47 7.76 6.19
C ARG A 218 -1.76 7.21 7.42
N CYS A 219 -0.58 7.73 7.74
CA CYS A 219 0.15 7.38 8.96
C CYS A 219 -0.60 7.74 10.25
N ARG A 220 -1.10 8.98 10.38
CA ARG A 220 -1.92 9.38 11.54
C ARG A 220 -3.11 8.46 11.72
N CYS A 221 -3.86 8.22 10.64
CA CYS A 221 -5.00 7.32 10.67
C CYS A 221 -4.60 5.92 11.17
N LEU A 222 -3.53 5.34 10.61
CA LEU A 222 -3.14 3.97 10.90
C LEU A 222 -2.63 3.77 12.33
N TYR A 223 -1.83 4.71 12.82
CA TYR A 223 -1.07 4.56 14.07
C TYR A 223 -1.65 5.33 15.26
N GLN A 224 -2.39 6.40 15.02
CA GLN A 224 -2.95 7.24 16.09
C GLN A 224 -4.47 7.12 16.18
N ALA A 225 -5.18 7.05 15.05
CA ALA A 225 -6.65 7.05 15.05
C ALA A 225 -7.24 5.63 15.18
N LEU A 226 -6.72 4.64 14.46
CA LEU A 226 -7.20 3.25 14.49
C LEU A 226 -6.66 2.48 15.72
N ARG A 227 -7.01 2.95 16.91
CA ARG A 227 -6.79 2.25 18.18
C ARG A 227 -7.89 1.23 18.41
N PHE A 228 -7.54 0.09 19.01
CA PHE A 228 -8.54 -0.91 19.34
C PHE A 228 -9.52 -0.39 20.40
N SER A 229 -10.70 -1.02 20.46
CA SER A 229 -11.67 -0.76 21.52
C SER A 229 -11.10 -1.11 22.89
N ASP A 230 -11.60 -0.46 23.94
CA ASP A 230 -11.10 -0.66 25.31
C ASP A 230 -11.09 -2.14 25.75
N PRO A 231 -12.12 -2.96 25.46
CA PRO A 231 -12.08 -4.39 25.80
C PRO A 231 -10.91 -5.15 25.17
N ILE A 232 -10.55 -4.83 23.91
CA ILE A 232 -9.44 -5.48 23.21
C ILE A 232 -8.10 -4.99 23.76
N GLU A 233 -7.95 -3.70 24.01
CA GLU A 233 -6.74 -3.12 24.62
C GLU A 233 -6.50 -3.67 26.03
N ASP A 234 -7.55 -3.79 26.84
CA ASP A 234 -7.46 -4.30 28.21
C ASP A 234 -7.10 -5.79 28.23
N LEU A 235 -7.70 -6.60 27.35
CA LEU A 235 -7.28 -7.99 27.16
C LEU A 235 -5.81 -8.08 26.73
N GLY A 236 -5.36 -7.21 25.81
CA GLY A 236 -3.96 -7.13 25.39
C GLY A 236 -3.00 -6.82 26.54
N LYS A 237 -3.38 -5.90 27.44
CA LYS A 237 -2.58 -5.58 28.64
C LYS A 237 -2.46 -6.77 29.58
N VAL A 238 -3.57 -7.45 29.86
CA VAL A 238 -3.61 -8.66 30.71
C VAL A 238 -2.68 -9.72 30.13
N LEU A 239 -2.79 -10.02 28.83
CA LEU A 239 -1.93 -11.01 28.17
C LEU A 239 -0.44 -10.61 28.18
N SER A 240 -0.13 -9.33 28.00
CA SER A 240 1.25 -8.85 28.08
C SER A 240 1.82 -8.99 29.48
N GLN A 241 1.04 -8.74 30.52
CA GLN A 241 1.47 -8.85 31.92
C GLN A 241 1.64 -10.31 32.35
N HIS A 242 0.78 -11.22 31.90
CA HIS A 242 0.88 -12.64 32.26
C HIS A 242 1.99 -13.39 31.49
N ASN A 243 2.37 -12.93 30.30
CA ASN A 243 3.44 -13.55 29.51
C ASN A 243 4.84 -12.92 29.73
N THR A 244 4.93 -11.84 30.52
CA THR A 244 6.22 -11.28 30.93
C THR A 244 6.60 -11.91 32.27
N CYS A 245 7.60 -12.79 32.25
CA CYS A 245 8.13 -13.46 33.43
C CYS A 245 8.35 -12.47 34.58
N THR A 246 7.75 -12.77 35.74
CA THR A 246 8.05 -12.15 37.03
C THR A 246 9.45 -12.56 37.49
N THR A 247 10.47 -11.97 36.90
CA THR A 247 11.79 -11.84 37.53
C THR A 247 12.08 -10.35 37.66
N GLU A 248 12.51 -9.95 38.85
CA GLU A 248 12.71 -8.58 39.32
C GLU A 248 13.76 -7.80 38.49
N ALA A 249 13.51 -7.51 37.22
CA ALA A 249 14.41 -6.68 36.39
C ALA A 249 13.83 -6.23 35.04
N CYS A 250 12.50 -6.14 34.85
CA CYS A 250 11.96 -5.53 33.63
C CYS A 250 11.33 -4.17 33.94
N GLY A 251 12.15 -3.12 33.81
CA GLY A 251 11.69 -1.73 33.89
C GLY A 251 10.51 -1.53 32.96
N ALA A 252 9.41 -1.00 33.51
CA ALA A 252 8.17 -0.74 32.82
C ALA A 252 8.37 0.24 31.65
N SER A 253 8.80 -0.28 30.51
CA SER A 253 8.75 0.43 29.25
C SER A 253 7.31 0.40 28.80
N LYS A 254 6.60 1.53 28.91
CA LYS A 254 5.35 1.75 28.18
C LYS A 254 5.59 1.28 26.74
N ILE A 255 4.81 0.30 26.27
CA ILE A 255 4.81 -0.09 24.86
C ILE A 255 4.28 1.12 24.09
N THR A 256 5.19 2.01 23.69
CA THR A 256 4.90 3.09 22.77
C THR A 256 5.14 2.55 21.37
N TRP A 257 4.06 2.35 20.61
CA TRP A 257 4.14 2.11 19.18
C TRP A 257 4.70 3.36 18.49
N LYS A 258 6.02 3.50 18.44
CA LYS A 258 6.69 4.49 17.59
C LYS A 258 6.91 3.83 16.24
N VAL A 259 6.15 4.28 15.25
CA VAL A 259 6.29 3.79 13.88
C VAL A 259 6.84 4.90 12.99
N TYR A 260 7.75 4.50 12.13
CA TYR A 260 8.58 5.38 11.35
C TYR A 260 8.36 5.11 9.85
N CYS A 261 8.32 6.17 9.02
CA CYS A 261 8.44 6.01 7.58
C CYS A 261 9.89 6.14 7.14
N SER A 262 10.24 5.42 6.07
CA SER A 262 11.49 5.61 5.35
C SER A 262 11.43 6.92 4.57
N SER A 263 12.52 7.69 4.61
CA SER A 263 12.70 8.91 3.80
C SER A 263 12.58 8.65 2.29
N SER A 264 12.71 7.41 1.83
CA SER A 264 12.57 7.02 0.42
C SER A 264 11.11 6.90 -0.06
N THR A 265 10.12 7.05 0.85
CA THR A 265 8.68 6.87 0.57
C THR A 265 7.86 8.17 0.73
N ILE A 266 8.54 9.28 1.04
CA ILE A 266 8.00 10.65 1.08
C ILE A 266 8.55 11.41 -0.13
#